data_AF-A0A6G7LT34-F1
#
_entry.id   AF-A0A6G7LT34-F1
#
_cell.length_a   1.000
_cell.length_b   1.000
_cell.length_c   1.000
_cell.angle_alpha   90.00
_cell.angle_beta   90.00
_cell.angle_gamma   90.00
#
_symmetry.space_group_name_H-M   'P 1'
#
loop_
_entity.id
_entity.type
_entity.pdbx_description
1 polymer ?
#
loop_
_entity_poly.entity_id
_entity_poly.type
_entity_poly.pdbx_seq_one_letter_code
_entity_poly.pdbx_strand_id
1 'polypeptide(L)'
;MTPSKLLNDYKWFDRTFTGKYANLDLGSEITLPISLSFFALPWRKELPLLLSLVPVIMLATLLASFMGKGHLLLPACSAIWFLIYIQVRKSRILTQLGVKSSAKDERQIRINQTHIFLPQYLTGTTIAIAKEDIASLVFHWVDYHDSHQLERKRAHAATVKQKNGREYHLSGMAYPLRSLLYLAIFFGYPVTLLQASPKAEGLIRFATLLAISVLTLNVVMLFVIS
;
A
#
# COMPACT_ATOMS: atom_id res chain seq x y z
N MET A 1 -16.92 -9.19 -20.97
CA MET A 1 -17.27 -7.75 -20.90
C MET A 1 -16.24 -6.99 -21.72
N THR A 2 -16.63 -6.09 -22.64
CA THR A 2 -15.66 -5.41 -23.52
C THR A 2 -14.83 -4.38 -22.75
N PRO A 3 -13.56 -4.14 -23.12
CA PRO A 3 -12.67 -3.17 -22.47
C PRO A 3 -13.29 -1.77 -22.33
N SER A 4 -13.96 -1.31 -23.39
CA SER A 4 -14.67 -0.01 -23.44
C SER A 4 -15.85 0.08 -22.47
N LYS A 5 -16.56 -1.03 -22.22
CA LYS A 5 -17.65 -1.06 -21.23
C LYS A 5 -17.12 -0.98 -19.80
N LEU A 6 -15.90 -1.48 -19.55
CA LEU A 6 -15.32 -1.45 -18.21
C LEU A 6 -14.83 -0.04 -17.82
N LEU A 7 -14.31 0.74 -18.78
CA LEU A 7 -13.89 2.13 -18.53
C LEU A 7 -15.06 3.03 -18.10
N ASN A 8 -16.28 2.72 -18.56
CA ASN A 8 -17.50 3.45 -18.25
C ASN A 8 -18.30 2.83 -17.08
N ASP A 9 -17.81 1.77 -16.46
CA ASP A 9 -18.50 1.12 -15.34
C ASP A 9 -18.26 1.92 -14.05
N TYR A 10 -19.31 2.62 -13.59
CA TYR A 10 -19.28 3.39 -12.35
C TYR A 10 -18.96 2.56 -11.11
N LYS A 11 -19.16 1.23 -11.13
CA LYS A 11 -18.75 0.37 -10.02
C LYS A 11 -17.22 0.35 -9.87
N TRP A 12 -16.48 0.51 -10.98
CA TRP A 12 -15.02 0.55 -11.03
C TRP A 12 -14.46 1.98 -11.02
N PHE A 13 -15.01 2.85 -11.86
CA PHE A 13 -14.47 4.18 -12.14
C PHE A 13 -15.58 5.22 -12.02
N ASP A 14 -15.58 5.94 -10.91
CA ASP A 14 -16.48 7.08 -10.71
C ASP A 14 -16.04 8.29 -11.56
N ARG A 15 -16.93 9.27 -11.71
CA ARG A 15 -16.65 10.49 -12.50
C ARG A 15 -15.45 11.27 -11.99
N THR A 16 -15.25 11.29 -10.67
CA THR A 16 -14.12 11.99 -10.07
C THR A 16 -12.79 11.34 -10.42
N PHE A 17 -12.77 10.01 -10.55
CA PHE A 17 -11.62 9.24 -10.95
C PHE A 17 -11.34 9.38 -12.44
N THR A 18 -12.36 9.21 -13.29
CA THR A 18 -12.19 9.36 -14.75
C THR A 18 -11.78 10.79 -15.13
N GLY A 19 -12.24 11.80 -14.39
CA GLY A 19 -11.82 13.19 -14.55
C GLY A 19 -10.31 13.41 -14.40
N LYS A 20 -9.61 12.60 -13.58
CA LYS A 20 -8.14 12.67 -13.44
C LYS A 20 -7.39 12.29 -14.72
N TYR A 21 -8.07 11.58 -15.62
CA TYR A 21 -7.53 11.05 -16.87
C TYR A 21 -8.26 11.63 -18.09
N ALA A 22 -8.94 12.77 -17.95
CA ALA A 22 -9.73 13.36 -19.03
C ALA A 22 -8.90 13.76 -20.26
N ASN A 23 -7.63 14.13 -20.06
CA ASN A 23 -6.70 14.54 -21.11
C ASN A 23 -5.68 13.45 -21.46
N LEU A 24 -6.02 12.17 -21.23
CA LEU A 24 -5.11 11.07 -21.56
C LEU A 24 -5.04 10.88 -23.08
N ASP A 25 -3.83 10.82 -23.61
CA ASP A 25 -3.58 10.46 -25.01
C ASP A 25 -2.73 9.18 -25.09
N LEU A 26 -2.79 8.49 -26.22
CA LEU A 26 -2.03 7.26 -26.48
C LEU A 26 -0.51 7.47 -26.39
N GLY A 27 -0.02 8.68 -26.69
CA GLY A 27 1.39 9.06 -26.52
C GLY A 27 1.80 9.36 -25.06
N SER A 28 0.86 9.35 -24.11
CA SER A 28 1.14 9.73 -22.72
C SER A 28 1.89 8.63 -21.97
N GLU A 29 2.97 9.01 -21.29
CA GLU A 29 3.61 8.18 -20.27
C GLU A 29 3.09 8.59 -18.89
N ILE A 30 2.39 7.68 -18.21
CA ILE A 30 1.78 7.95 -16.92
C ILE A 30 2.61 7.31 -15.81
N THR A 31 2.98 8.14 -14.85
CA THR A 31 3.73 7.72 -13.67
C THR A 31 2.77 7.55 -12.48
N LEU A 32 2.81 6.36 -11.88
CA LEU A 32 1.98 5.96 -10.76
C LEU A 32 2.83 5.80 -9.50
N PRO A 33 2.66 6.64 -8.47
CA PRO A 33 3.45 6.55 -7.26
C PRO A 33 3.09 5.29 -6.46
N ILE A 34 4.11 4.62 -5.93
CA ILE A 34 3.99 3.43 -5.09
C ILE A 34 4.08 3.84 -3.63
N SER A 35 3.16 3.33 -2.83
CA SER A 35 3.15 3.54 -1.38
C SER A 35 4.02 2.49 -0.69
N LEU A 36 5.34 2.71 -0.72
CA LEU A 36 6.32 1.78 -0.13
C LEU A 36 6.08 1.52 1.36
N SER A 37 5.50 2.48 2.08
CA SER A 37 5.15 2.36 3.50
C SER A 37 4.16 1.22 3.78
N PHE A 38 3.47 0.66 2.80
CA PHE A 38 2.53 -0.45 3.02
C PHE A 38 3.08 -1.84 2.69
N PHE A 39 4.37 -1.95 2.36
CA PHE A 39 4.99 -3.27 2.30
C PHE A 39 5.04 -3.92 3.68
N ALA A 40 4.80 -5.23 3.70
CA ALA A 40 4.91 -6.04 4.90
C ALA A 40 6.40 -6.22 5.26
N LEU A 41 6.77 -5.83 6.47
CA LEU A 41 8.04 -6.17 7.07
C LEU A 41 7.96 -7.57 7.69
N PRO A 42 9.01 -8.39 7.59
CA PRO A 42 9.09 -9.67 8.29
C PRO A 42 8.89 -9.46 9.79
N TRP A 43 8.15 -10.35 10.43
CA TRP A 43 7.83 -10.24 11.86
C TRP A 43 9.08 -10.08 12.76
N ARG A 44 10.20 -10.72 12.39
CA ARG A 44 11.48 -10.59 13.09
C ARG A 44 12.02 -9.15 13.12
N LYS A 45 11.69 -8.33 12.11
CA LYS A 45 12.07 -6.91 12.04
C LYS A 45 10.98 -5.99 12.60
N GLU A 46 9.71 -6.38 12.50
CA GLU A 46 8.56 -5.61 12.97
C GLU A 46 8.39 -5.68 14.50
N LEU A 47 8.56 -6.87 15.09
CA LEU A 47 8.43 -7.13 16.53
C LEU A 47 9.35 -6.25 17.40
N PRO A 48 10.67 -6.16 17.17
CA PRO A 48 11.52 -5.29 17.99
C PRO A 48 11.17 -3.81 17.81
N LEU A 49 10.64 -3.43 16.64
CA LEU A 49 10.20 -2.06 16.39
C LEU A 49 8.94 -1.74 17.22
N LEU A 50 8.00 -2.68 17.32
CA LEU A 50 6.81 -2.56 18.18
C LEU A 50 7.17 -2.60 19.67
N LEU A 51 8.07 -3.49 20.08
CA LEU A 51 8.51 -3.60 21.47
C LEU A 51 9.27 -2.36 21.97
N SER A 52 9.82 -1.54 21.06
CA SER A 52 10.44 -0.26 21.43
C SER A 52 9.46 0.74 22.08
N LEU A 53 8.15 0.49 22.00
CA LEU A 53 7.13 1.27 22.71
C LEU A 53 7.20 1.09 24.23
N VAL A 54 7.55 -0.12 24.70
CA VAL A 54 7.60 -0.46 26.13
C VAL A 54 8.52 0.48 26.94
N PRO A 55 9.79 0.71 26.55
CA PRO A 55 10.64 1.66 27.26
C PRO A 55 10.14 3.12 27.17
N VAL A 56 9.44 3.50 26.11
CA VAL A 56 8.84 4.86 25.99
C VAL A 56 7.71 5.04 27.00
N ILE A 57 6.85 4.02 27.17
CA ILE A 57 5.79 4.04 28.19
C ILE A 57 6.39 4.11 29.59
N MET A 58 7.41 3.28 29.87
CA MET A 58 8.09 3.27 31.17
C MET A 58 8.71 4.64 31.48
N LEU A 59 9.36 5.27 30.50
CA LEU A 59 9.92 6.61 30.67
C LEU A 59 8.84 7.67 30.88
N ALA A 60 7.76 7.64 30.09
CA ALA A 60 6.68 8.61 30.20
C ALA A 60 5.93 8.50 31.53
N THR A 61 5.72 7.28 32.04
CA THR A 61 5.08 7.04 33.35
C THR A 61 5.97 7.47 34.51
N LEU A 62 7.28 7.18 34.47
CA LEU A 62 8.24 7.67 35.46
C LEU A 62 8.30 9.21 35.51
N LEU A 63 8.35 9.86 34.35
CA LEU A 63 8.36 11.33 34.26
C LEU A 63 7.03 11.96 34.66
N ALA A 64 5.91 11.30 34.36
CA ALA A 64 4.57 11.74 34.74
C ALA A 64 4.41 11.84 36.26
N SER A 65 4.91 10.85 37.00
CA SER A 65 4.89 10.84 38.48
C SER A 65 5.71 11.97 39.09
N PHE A 66 6.76 12.43 38.40
CA PHE A 66 7.62 13.51 38.88
C PHE A 66 7.10 14.91 38.51
N MET A 67 6.44 15.05 37.35
CA MET A 67 6.02 16.35 36.81
C MET A 67 4.54 16.70 37.06
N GLY A 68 3.74 15.79 37.62
CA GLY A 68 2.32 16.01 37.95
C GLY A 68 1.40 16.25 36.74
N LYS A 69 1.89 15.99 35.50
CA LYS A 69 1.18 16.24 34.23
C LYS A 69 1.11 15.01 33.33
N GLY A 70 0.82 13.85 33.92
CA GLY A 70 0.79 12.57 33.19
C GLY A 70 -0.16 12.54 31.99
N HIS A 71 -1.29 13.26 32.08
CA HIS A 71 -2.31 13.32 31.03
C HIS A 71 -1.82 13.96 29.72
N LEU A 72 -0.79 14.82 29.74
CA LEU A 72 -0.21 15.44 28.54
C LEU A 72 1.06 14.72 28.05
N LEU A 73 1.85 14.18 28.98
CA LEU A 73 3.15 13.56 28.70
C LEU A 73 3.02 12.27 27.90
N LEU A 74 2.08 11.40 28.28
CA LEU A 74 1.86 10.11 27.62
C LEU A 74 1.40 10.24 26.15
N PRO A 75 0.41 11.09 25.81
CA PRO A 75 0.04 11.34 24.41
C PRO A 75 1.19 11.95 23.59
N ALA A 76 1.95 12.88 24.16
CA ALA A 76 3.08 13.51 23.48
C ALA A 76 4.21 12.51 23.20
N CYS A 77 4.62 11.71 24.19
CA CYS A 77 5.62 10.66 24.02
C CYS A 77 5.17 9.58 23.02
N SER A 78 3.89 9.19 23.06
CA SER A 78 3.32 8.22 22.12
C SER A 78 3.33 8.75 20.67
N ALA A 79 2.98 10.03 20.48
CA ALA A 79 3.03 10.67 19.17
C ALA A 79 4.46 10.76 18.62
N ILE A 80 5.43 11.16 19.46
CA ILE A 80 6.85 11.20 19.09
C ILE A 80 7.35 9.80 18.73
N TRP A 81 7.06 8.80 19.55
CA TRP A 81 7.40 7.41 19.25
C TRP A 81 6.80 6.94 17.93
N PHE A 82 5.53 7.25 17.68
CA PHE A 82 4.87 6.86 16.43
C PHE A 82 5.52 7.47 15.19
N LEU A 83 5.95 8.74 15.27
CA LEU A 83 6.70 9.39 14.20
C LEU A 83 8.05 8.71 13.95
N ILE A 84 8.81 8.43 15.01
CA ILE A 84 10.09 7.70 14.94
C ILE A 84 9.86 6.30 14.36
N TYR A 85 8.85 5.60 14.85
CA TYR A 85 8.43 4.29 14.40
C TYR A 85 8.17 4.28 12.90
N ILE A 86 7.35 5.20 12.38
CA ILE A 86 7.05 5.30 10.94
C ILE A 86 8.34 5.53 10.13
N GLN A 87 9.21 6.44 10.59
CA GLN A 87 10.46 6.75 9.88
C GLN A 87 11.42 5.55 9.83
N VAL A 88 11.64 4.89 10.96
CA VAL A 88 12.52 3.71 11.04
C VAL A 88 11.92 2.54 10.25
N ARG A 89 10.60 2.33 10.34
CA ARG A 89 9.89 1.31 9.57
C ARG A 89 10.09 1.51 8.07
N LYS A 90 9.88 2.74 7.59
CA LYS A 90 10.11 3.12 6.19
C LYS A 90 11.54 2.84 5.75
N SER A 91 12.53 3.20 6.57
CA SER A 91 13.94 2.93 6.29
C SER A 91 14.21 1.42 6.16
N ARG A 92 13.72 0.60 7.10
CA ARG A 92 13.88 -0.86 7.06
C ARG A 92 13.24 -1.51 5.83
N ILE A 93 12.07 -1.02 5.40
CA ILE A 93 11.43 -1.47 4.15
C ILE A 93 12.31 -1.17 2.95
N LEU A 94 12.81 0.07 2.84
CA LEU A 94 13.68 0.49 1.74
C LEU A 94 14.93 -0.39 1.65
N THR A 95 15.61 -0.60 2.78
CA THR A 95 16.78 -1.49 2.83
C THR A 95 16.45 -2.92 2.44
N GLN A 96 15.30 -3.46 2.86
CA GLN A 96 14.89 -4.81 2.51
C GLN A 96 14.59 -4.96 1.01
N LEU A 97 13.98 -3.95 0.41
CA LEU A 97 13.71 -3.93 -1.03
C LEU A 97 14.98 -3.59 -1.85
N GLY A 98 16.12 -3.30 -1.21
CA GLY A 98 17.34 -2.86 -1.88
C GLY A 98 17.23 -1.46 -2.49
N VAL A 99 16.18 -0.71 -2.14
CA VAL A 99 15.85 0.58 -2.75
C VAL A 99 16.67 1.68 -2.08
N LYS A 100 17.48 2.40 -2.86
CA LYS A 100 18.21 3.56 -2.33
C LYS A 100 17.22 4.67 -2.00
N SER A 101 17.46 5.39 -0.90
CA SER A 101 16.53 6.45 -0.45
C SER A 101 16.31 7.57 -1.50
N SER A 102 17.28 7.75 -2.41
CA SER A 102 17.26 8.72 -3.52
C SER A 102 16.67 8.20 -4.83
N ALA A 103 16.41 6.90 -4.97
CA ALA A 103 15.96 6.29 -6.22
C ALA A 103 14.46 6.56 -6.45
N LYS A 104 14.14 7.70 -7.06
CA LYS A 104 12.75 8.11 -7.36
C LYS A 104 12.05 7.12 -8.31
N ASP A 105 12.79 6.56 -9.25
CA ASP A 105 12.26 5.60 -10.24
C ASP A 105 11.83 4.25 -9.64
N GLU A 106 12.41 3.85 -8.51
CA GLU A 106 11.99 2.63 -7.80
C GLU A 106 10.71 2.83 -7.00
N ARG A 107 10.23 4.08 -6.86
CA ARG A 107 9.00 4.40 -6.11
C ARG A 107 7.80 4.64 -7.03
N GLN A 108 7.91 4.31 -8.30
CA GLN A 108 6.87 4.55 -9.28
C GLN A 108 6.76 3.42 -10.30
N ILE A 109 5.53 3.13 -10.73
CA ILE A 109 5.27 2.35 -11.95
C ILE A 109 5.06 3.35 -13.07
N ARG A 110 5.70 3.12 -14.22
CA ARG A 110 5.41 3.91 -15.42
C ARG A 110 4.71 3.03 -16.44
N ILE A 111 3.68 3.54 -17.08
CA ILE A 111 2.92 2.80 -18.08
C ILE A 111 2.60 3.74 -19.25
N ASN A 112 2.81 3.23 -20.45
CA ASN A 112 2.43 3.88 -21.70
C ASN A 112 1.79 2.84 -22.63
N GLN A 113 1.56 3.18 -23.90
CA GLN A 113 0.93 2.28 -24.87
C GLN A 113 1.77 1.04 -25.23
N THR A 114 3.09 1.09 -25.07
CA THR A 114 4.03 0.08 -25.59
C THR A 114 4.73 -0.71 -24.50
N HIS A 115 4.95 -0.15 -23.31
CA HIS A 115 5.73 -0.73 -22.23
C HIS A 115 5.14 -0.40 -20.85
N ILE A 116 5.34 -1.34 -19.92
CA ILE A 116 5.17 -1.13 -18.49
C ILE A 116 6.54 -1.22 -17.81
N PHE A 117 6.89 -0.21 -17.03
CA PHE A 117 8.10 -0.15 -16.25
C PHE A 117 7.77 -0.58 -14.82
N LEU A 118 8.29 -1.74 -14.43
CA LEU A 118 8.20 -2.22 -13.07
C LEU A 118 9.47 -1.85 -12.29
N PRO A 119 9.34 -1.57 -10.98
CA PRO A 119 10.49 -1.31 -10.11
C PRO A 119 11.49 -2.47 -10.07
N GLN A 120 12.78 -2.13 -9.98
CA GLN A 120 13.87 -3.09 -9.93
C GLN A 120 13.73 -4.14 -8.81
N TYR A 121 13.20 -3.78 -7.65
CA TYR A 121 13.04 -4.72 -6.54
C TYR A 121 12.03 -5.85 -6.82
N LEU A 122 11.17 -5.72 -7.84
CA LEU A 122 10.28 -6.80 -8.29
C LEU A 122 10.93 -7.69 -9.34
N THR A 123 11.68 -7.08 -10.25
CA THR A 123 12.18 -7.71 -11.48
C THR A 123 13.65 -8.13 -11.39
N GLY A 124 14.37 -7.68 -10.35
CA GLY A 124 15.83 -7.80 -10.19
C GLY A 124 16.61 -6.71 -10.95
N THR A 125 16.05 -6.18 -12.03
CA THR A 125 16.62 -5.11 -12.87
C THR A 125 15.53 -4.15 -13.34
N THR A 126 15.81 -2.86 -13.50
CA THR A 126 14.86 -1.91 -14.09
C THR A 126 14.63 -2.30 -15.55
N ILE A 127 13.54 -3.00 -15.83
CA ILE A 127 13.20 -3.49 -17.17
C ILE A 127 11.90 -2.83 -17.60
N ALA A 128 11.94 -2.24 -18.79
CA ALA A 128 10.73 -1.95 -19.56
C ALA A 128 10.19 -3.27 -20.10
N ILE A 129 9.02 -3.68 -19.65
CA ILE A 129 8.34 -4.87 -20.17
C ILE A 129 7.47 -4.42 -21.33
N ALA A 130 7.81 -4.87 -22.54
CA ALA A 130 7.03 -4.56 -23.72
C ALA A 130 5.65 -5.21 -23.63
N LYS A 131 4.64 -4.51 -24.13
CA LYS A 131 3.23 -4.94 -24.09
C LYS A 131 3.04 -6.27 -24.80
N GLU A 132 3.75 -6.48 -25.90
CA GLU A 132 3.77 -7.72 -26.67
C GLU A 132 4.33 -8.91 -25.89
N ASP A 133 5.18 -8.69 -24.88
CA ASP A 133 5.73 -9.74 -24.02
C ASP A 133 4.81 -10.09 -22.85
N ILE A 134 3.76 -9.29 -22.63
CA ILE A 134 2.77 -9.52 -21.58
C ILE A 134 1.73 -10.50 -22.12
N ALA A 135 1.62 -11.65 -21.48
CA ALA A 135 0.58 -12.62 -21.76
C ALA A 135 -0.76 -12.16 -21.16
N SER A 136 -0.75 -11.68 -19.91
CA SER A 136 -1.95 -11.16 -19.25
C SER A 136 -1.62 -10.30 -18.03
N LEU A 137 -2.40 -9.24 -17.80
CA LEU A 137 -2.49 -8.50 -16.56
C LEU A 137 -3.74 -8.96 -15.80
N VAL A 138 -3.53 -9.79 -14.77
CA VAL A 138 -4.62 -10.40 -14.00
C VAL A 138 -4.91 -9.54 -12.78
N PHE A 139 -6.09 -8.92 -12.72
CA PHE A 139 -6.53 -8.14 -11.56
C PHE A 139 -7.51 -8.95 -10.72
N HIS A 140 -7.13 -9.17 -9.46
CA HIS A 140 -7.98 -9.80 -8.46
C HIS A 140 -8.82 -8.74 -7.78
N TRP A 141 -10.13 -8.96 -7.74
CA TRP A 141 -11.08 -7.96 -7.29
C TRP A 141 -12.16 -8.53 -6.38
N VAL A 142 -12.77 -7.64 -5.60
CA VAL A 142 -13.85 -7.94 -4.66
C VAL A 142 -14.91 -6.84 -4.73
N ASP A 143 -16.18 -7.22 -4.52
CA ASP A 143 -17.27 -6.27 -4.31
C ASP A 143 -17.23 -5.72 -2.89
N TYR A 144 -17.55 -4.45 -2.74
CA TYR A 144 -17.73 -3.81 -1.45
C TYR A 144 -18.87 -2.79 -1.55
N HIS A 145 -19.48 -2.47 -0.42
CA HIS A 145 -20.46 -1.40 -0.35
C HIS A 145 -19.78 -0.13 0.16
N ASP A 146 -19.97 0.97 -0.56
CA ASP A 146 -19.54 2.28 -0.09
C ASP A 146 -20.43 2.76 1.08
N SER A 147 -20.04 3.86 1.73
CA SER A 147 -20.80 4.61 2.74
C SER A 147 -22.26 4.88 2.37
N HIS A 148 -22.54 5.02 1.08
CA HIS A 148 -23.90 5.20 0.52
C HIS A 148 -24.61 3.89 0.16
N GLN A 149 -24.11 2.73 0.62
CA GLN A 149 -24.59 1.39 0.26
C GLN A 149 -24.61 1.08 -1.24
N LEU A 150 -23.85 1.83 -2.03
CA LEU A 150 -23.67 1.53 -3.45
C LEU A 150 -22.62 0.43 -3.59
N GLU A 151 -22.97 -0.60 -4.35
CA GLU A 151 -22.03 -1.67 -4.72
C GLU A 151 -20.91 -1.09 -5.61
N ARG A 152 -19.67 -1.30 -5.17
CA ARG A 152 -18.43 -0.87 -5.82
C ARG A 152 -17.48 -2.04 -5.95
N LYS A 153 -16.57 -1.93 -6.92
CA LYS A 153 -15.55 -2.95 -7.19
C LYS A 153 -14.17 -2.41 -6.89
N ARG A 154 -13.36 -3.21 -6.20
CA ARG A 154 -11.98 -2.86 -5.86
C ARG A 154 -11.02 -3.97 -6.26
N ALA A 155 -10.01 -3.61 -7.06
CA ALA A 155 -8.84 -4.44 -7.25
C ALA A 155 -7.98 -4.42 -5.97
N HIS A 156 -7.67 -5.61 -5.44
CA HIS A 156 -6.85 -5.77 -4.24
C HIS A 156 -5.52 -6.46 -4.50
N ALA A 157 -5.35 -7.12 -5.65
CA ALA A 157 -4.07 -7.62 -6.12
C ALA A 157 -4.03 -7.60 -7.65
N ALA A 158 -2.83 -7.52 -8.23
CA ALA A 158 -2.63 -7.71 -9.65
C ALA A 158 -1.41 -8.60 -9.91
N THR A 159 -1.46 -9.40 -10.97
CA THR A 159 -0.36 -10.24 -11.41
C THR A 159 -0.03 -9.93 -12.86
N VAL A 160 1.21 -9.54 -13.13
CA VAL A 160 1.75 -9.35 -14.47
C VAL A 160 2.33 -10.68 -14.92
N LYS A 161 1.69 -11.36 -15.89
CA LYS A 161 2.18 -12.60 -16.47
C LYS A 161 2.85 -12.31 -17.80
N GLN A 162 4.12 -12.67 -17.92
CA GLN A 162 4.88 -12.58 -19.16
C GLN A 162 4.76 -13.88 -19.96
N LYS A 163 4.91 -13.78 -21.29
CA LYS A 163 4.91 -14.94 -22.20
C LYS A 163 6.06 -15.92 -21.94
N ASN A 164 7.15 -15.43 -21.35
CA ASN A 164 8.30 -16.25 -20.93
C ASN A 164 8.06 -17.06 -19.63
N GLY A 165 6.86 -17.01 -19.05
CA GLY A 165 6.49 -17.73 -17.83
C GLY A 165 6.80 -16.99 -16.53
N ARG A 166 7.41 -15.80 -16.56
CA ARG A 166 7.64 -14.98 -15.35
C ARG A 166 6.33 -14.33 -14.89
N GLU A 167 6.14 -14.29 -13.58
CA GLU A 167 5.00 -13.63 -12.94
C GLU A 167 5.46 -12.61 -11.90
N TYR A 168 4.90 -11.41 -11.94
CA TYR A 168 5.16 -10.36 -10.95
C TYR A 168 3.87 -10.01 -10.21
N HIS A 169 3.87 -10.18 -8.90
CA HIS A 169 2.71 -9.90 -8.06
C HIS A 169 2.76 -8.48 -7.47
N LEU A 170 1.64 -7.76 -7.59
CA LEU A 170 1.44 -6.41 -7.11
C LEU A 170 0.32 -6.41 -6.06
N SER A 171 0.63 -5.99 -4.83
CA SER A 171 -0.38 -5.83 -3.75
C SER A 171 -1.15 -4.52 -3.88
N GLY A 172 -2.46 -4.56 -3.63
CA GLY A 172 -3.34 -3.39 -3.64
C GLY A 172 -3.09 -2.37 -2.52
N MET A 173 -2.26 -2.71 -1.53
CA MET A 173 -1.85 -1.77 -0.47
C MET A 173 -0.65 -0.92 -0.88
N ALA A 174 0.28 -1.49 -1.65
CA ALA A 174 1.47 -0.78 -2.10
C ALA A 174 1.25 -0.07 -3.45
N TYR A 175 0.49 -0.69 -4.36
CA TYR A 175 0.37 -0.23 -5.73
C TYR A 175 -1.01 0.40 -6.00
N PRO A 176 -1.08 1.48 -6.81
CA PRO A 176 -2.34 2.13 -7.17
C PRO A 176 -3.10 1.31 -8.23
N LEU A 177 -3.62 0.15 -7.84
CA LEU A 177 -4.21 -0.83 -8.78
C LEU A 177 -5.43 -0.31 -9.53
N ARG A 178 -6.22 0.60 -8.96
CA ARG A 178 -7.36 1.23 -9.65
C ARG A 178 -6.89 2.04 -10.86
N SER A 179 -5.87 2.87 -10.68
CA SER A 179 -5.18 3.62 -11.73
C SER A 179 -4.51 2.71 -12.74
N LEU A 180 -3.82 1.67 -12.27
CA LEU A 180 -3.16 0.72 -13.15
C LEU A 180 -4.17 -0.05 -14.02
N LEU A 181 -5.32 -0.47 -13.46
CA LEU A 181 -6.39 -1.14 -14.20
C LEU A 181 -6.96 -0.23 -15.28
N TYR A 182 -7.28 1.03 -14.94
CA TYR A 182 -7.81 2.00 -15.90
C TYR A 182 -6.85 2.20 -17.08
N LEU A 183 -5.57 2.46 -16.78
CA LEU A 183 -4.55 2.70 -17.80
C LEU A 183 -4.25 1.45 -18.63
N ALA A 184 -4.22 0.26 -18.01
CA ALA A 184 -4.06 -1.00 -18.73
C ALA A 184 -5.18 -1.22 -19.76
N ILE A 185 -6.42 -0.90 -19.40
CA ILE A 185 -7.56 -1.00 -20.32
C ILE A 185 -7.48 0.08 -21.40
N PHE A 186 -7.17 1.32 -21.03
CA PHE A 186 -7.06 2.44 -21.96
C PHE A 186 -5.99 2.20 -23.04
N PHE A 187 -4.79 1.77 -22.63
CA PHE A 187 -3.68 1.46 -23.54
C PHE A 187 -3.82 0.09 -24.24
N GLY A 188 -4.89 -0.65 -23.97
CA GLY A 188 -5.20 -1.92 -24.62
C GLY A 188 -4.24 -3.05 -24.27
N TYR A 189 -3.81 -3.15 -23.01
CA TYR A 189 -3.09 -4.31 -22.49
C TYR A 189 -4.04 -5.52 -22.36
N PRO A 190 -3.51 -6.76 -22.38
CA PRO A 190 -4.31 -7.97 -22.20
C PRO A 190 -4.77 -8.11 -20.74
N VAL A 191 -5.91 -7.52 -20.38
CA VAL A 191 -6.42 -7.51 -19.00
C VAL A 191 -7.37 -8.69 -18.75
N THR A 192 -7.19 -9.36 -17.61
CA THR A 192 -8.11 -10.38 -17.08
C THR A 192 -8.59 -9.97 -15.69
N LEU A 193 -9.89 -10.09 -15.41
CA LEU A 193 -10.47 -9.78 -14.11
C LEU A 193 -10.91 -11.07 -13.43
N LEU A 194 -10.40 -11.32 -12.23
CA LEU A 194 -10.76 -12.49 -11.42
C LEU A 194 -11.37 -12.03 -10.11
N GLN A 195 -12.59 -12.47 -9.83
CA GLN A 195 -13.19 -12.25 -8.52
C GLN A 195 -12.51 -13.19 -7.53
N ALA A 196 -11.94 -12.63 -6.47
CA ALA A 196 -11.25 -13.40 -5.43
C ALA A 196 -11.40 -12.70 -4.09
N SER A 197 -11.46 -13.47 -3.01
CA SER A 197 -11.41 -12.90 -1.68
C SER A 197 -10.00 -12.38 -1.39
N PRO A 198 -9.84 -11.18 -0.82
CA PRO A 198 -8.54 -10.66 -0.46
C PRO A 198 -7.90 -11.59 0.57
N LYS A 199 -6.65 -11.99 0.33
CA LYS A 199 -5.86 -12.65 1.37
C LYS A 199 -5.69 -11.69 2.53
N ALA A 200 -5.80 -12.17 3.77
CA ALA A 200 -5.52 -11.35 4.94
C ALA A 200 -4.06 -10.88 4.89
N GLU A 201 -3.85 -9.66 4.40
CA GLU A 201 -2.52 -9.10 4.29
C GLU A 201 -1.97 -8.85 5.70
N GLY A 202 -0.66 -9.07 5.89
CA GLY A 202 0.00 -8.95 7.19
C GLY A 202 -0.20 -7.58 7.86
N LEU A 203 -0.57 -6.56 7.08
CA LEU A 203 -0.84 -5.21 7.56
C LEU A 203 -2.14 -5.09 8.38
N ILE A 204 -3.15 -5.93 8.12
CA ILE A 204 -4.37 -6.01 8.96
C ILE A 204 -3.99 -6.57 10.32
N ARG A 205 -3.23 -7.68 10.36
CA ARG A 205 -2.71 -8.25 11.61
C ARG A 205 -1.84 -7.25 12.38
N PHE A 206 -1.03 -6.50 11.65
CA PHE A 206 -0.22 -5.42 12.21
C PHE A 206 -1.08 -4.29 12.81
N ALA A 207 -2.10 -3.80 12.10
CA ALA A 207 -3.00 -2.77 12.60
C ALA A 207 -3.77 -3.26 13.83
N THR A 208 -4.21 -4.52 13.85
CA THR A 208 -4.86 -5.13 15.01
C THR A 208 -3.90 -5.22 16.20
N LEU A 209 -2.64 -5.61 15.99
CA LEU A 209 -1.63 -5.69 17.05
C LEU A 209 -1.24 -4.31 17.58
N LEU A 210 -1.14 -3.30 16.71
CA LEU A 210 -0.92 -1.92 17.09
C LEU A 210 -2.11 -1.38 17.91
N ALA A 211 -3.34 -1.62 17.45
CA ALA A 211 -4.56 -1.24 18.16
C ALA A 211 -4.64 -1.91 19.53
N ILE A 212 -4.35 -3.22 19.63
CA ILE A 212 -4.27 -3.93 20.92
C ILE A 212 -3.23 -3.29 21.82
N SER A 213 -2.02 -3.01 21.31
CA SER A 213 -0.93 -2.41 22.08
C SER A 213 -1.29 -1.02 22.63
N VAL A 214 -2.03 -0.23 21.86
CA VAL A 214 -2.55 1.08 22.29
C VAL A 214 -3.69 0.93 23.30
N LEU A 215 -4.55 -0.08 23.13
CA LEU A 215 -5.64 -0.38 24.07
C LEU A 215 -5.11 -0.83 25.44
N THR A 216 -4.11 -1.72 25.49
CA THR A 216 -3.45 -2.09 26.75
C THR A 216 -2.80 -0.87 27.41
N LEU A 217 -2.26 0.05 26.64
CA LEU A 217 -1.67 1.31 27.12
C LEU A 217 -2.71 2.20 27.81
N ASN A 218 -3.90 2.34 27.21
CA ASN A 218 -5.01 3.09 27.81
C ASN A 218 -5.56 2.42 29.08
N VAL A 219 -5.61 1.08 29.12
CA VAL A 219 -6.00 0.35 30.32
C VAL A 219 -4.99 0.57 31.46
N VAL A 220 -3.68 0.51 31.17
CA VAL A 220 -2.64 0.82 32.16
C VAL A 220 -2.75 2.27 32.64
N MET A 221 -3.06 3.24 31.76
CA MET A 221 -3.31 4.61 32.19
C MET A 221 -4.44 4.74 33.21
N LEU A 222 -5.55 3.99 33.04
CA LEU A 222 -6.66 4.00 34.01
C LEU A 222 -6.21 3.53 35.41
N PHE A 223 -5.34 2.52 35.48
CA PHE A 223 -4.83 1.99 36.74
C PHE A 223 -3.74 2.85 37.42
N VAL A 224 -3.00 3.66 36.66
CA VAL A 224 -1.94 4.54 37.20
C VAL A 224 -2.49 5.89 37.65
N ILE A 225 -3.63 6.32 37.11
CA ILE A 225 -4.29 7.59 37.42
C ILE A 225 -5.34 7.45 38.54
N SER A 226 -5.85 6.23 38.80
CA SER A 226 -6.76 5.91 39.90
C SER A 226 -6.01 5.68 41.21
#